data_AF-A0AAU9XY96-F1
#
_entry.id   AF-A0AAU9XY96-F1
#
_cell.length_a   1.000
_cell.length_b   1.000
_cell.length_c   1.000
_cell.angle_alpha   90.00
_cell.angle_beta   90.00
_cell.angle_gamma   90.00
#
_symmetry.space_group_name_H-M   'P 1'
#
loop_
_entity.id
_entity.type
_entity.pdbx_description
1 polymer ?
#
loop_
_entity_poly.entity_id
_entity_poly.type
_entity_poly.pdbx_seq_one_letter_code
_entity_poly.pdbx_strand_id
1 'polypeptide(L)'
;FYCYFSREYQLLFPCTLSTAKNCAELYHSGQRISGVYTIDPDGSGAFNVYCDHTTSGGGWTVFQKRMDGSVDFNRTWNDYKHGFGNLIGEFWLGLDKINRLTQNKTKNMLRVDLGVTTRQTVHAEYEWFGIGNGTADYRLYIGNMTTDATVSNDSLNPHKDFIFGTWDRDAANCTLKRGGGWWYGSSDCAVWSNLNGIYPHCGNKTLANIHWDQLDQKRPEGSKPTSTEMKIRPADFFKTF
;
A
#
# COMPACT_ATOMS: atom_id res chain seq x y z
N PHE A 1 -2.99 -0.75 36.42
CA PHE A 1 -2.00 -1.65 35.81
C PHE A 1 -0.67 -0.89 35.74
N TYR A 2 0.27 -1.22 36.62
CA TYR A 2 1.58 -0.56 36.73
C TYR A 2 2.65 -1.58 36.37
N CYS A 3 3.54 -1.24 35.43
CA CYS A 3 4.46 -2.20 34.81
C CYS A 3 5.90 -2.12 35.32
N TYR A 4 6.25 -1.11 36.12
CA TYR A 4 7.63 -0.93 36.61
C TYR A 4 7.63 -0.48 38.07
N PHE A 5 8.47 -1.13 38.88
CA PHE A 5 8.76 -0.74 40.26
C PHE A 5 10.24 -0.41 40.35
N SER A 6 10.60 0.88 40.34
CA SER A 6 11.96 1.30 40.69
C SER A 6 12.12 1.19 42.21
N ARG A 7 13.09 0.38 42.67
CA ARG A 7 13.37 0.23 44.11
C ARG A 7 13.97 1.50 44.75
N GLU A 8 14.37 2.49 43.96
CA GLU A 8 15.01 3.72 44.47
C GLU A 8 14.05 4.88 44.70
N TYR A 9 12.90 4.91 44.03
CA TYR A 9 11.90 5.98 44.16
C TYR A 9 10.51 5.34 44.04
N GLN A 10 9.71 5.31 45.11
CA GLN A 10 8.35 4.77 45.15
C GLN A 10 7.38 5.55 44.23
N LEU A 11 7.63 5.55 42.92
CA LEU A 11 6.88 6.25 41.89
C LEU A 11 6.19 5.22 41.00
N LEU A 12 4.86 5.24 41.04
CA LEU A 12 4.01 4.46 40.15
C LEU A 12 3.86 5.21 38.82
N PHE A 13 4.65 4.84 37.81
CA PHE A 13 4.47 5.39 36.46
C PHE A 13 3.24 4.76 35.80
N PRO A 14 2.26 5.56 35.31
CA PRO A 14 1.16 5.01 34.52
C PRO A 14 1.75 4.28 33.31
N CYS A 15 1.38 3.01 33.15
CA CYS A 15 1.81 2.20 32.01
C CYS A 15 1.06 2.72 30.79
N THR A 16 1.59 3.73 30.11
CA THR A 16 1.16 4.04 28.75
C THR A 16 1.59 2.85 27.90
N LEU A 17 0.66 1.93 27.63
CA LEU A 17 0.84 0.96 26.55
C LEU A 17 1.07 1.78 25.28
N SER A 18 2.35 1.93 24.91
CA SER A 18 2.72 2.54 23.65
C SER A 18 2.02 1.73 22.57
N THR A 19 1.08 2.36 21.87
CA THR A 19 0.44 1.71 20.72
C THR A 19 1.53 1.47 19.69
N ALA A 20 1.58 0.25 19.14
CA ALA A 20 2.58 -0.10 18.14
C ALA A 20 2.49 0.85 16.94
N LYS A 21 3.62 1.23 16.36
CA LYS A 21 3.66 2.21 15.26
C LYS A 21 3.26 1.60 13.91
N ASN A 22 3.42 0.30 13.77
CA ASN A 22 3.17 -0.45 12.54
C ASN A 22 3.03 -1.94 12.84
N CYS A 23 2.68 -2.72 11.81
CA CYS A 23 2.56 -4.17 11.94
C CYS A 23 3.89 -4.89 12.23
N ALA A 24 5.05 -4.30 11.92
CA ALA A 24 6.32 -4.92 12.25
C ALA A 24 6.58 -4.90 13.76
N GLU A 25 6.25 -3.81 14.47
CA GLU A 25 6.35 -3.75 15.93
C GLU A 25 5.39 -4.76 16.60
N LEU A 26 4.15 -4.88 16.10
CA LEU A 26 3.21 -5.91 16.55
C LEU A 26 3.77 -7.32 16.32
N TYR A 27 4.41 -7.54 15.18
CA TYR A 27 5.09 -8.80 14.91
C TYR A 27 6.24 -9.03 15.89
N HIS A 28 7.13 -8.08 16.15
CA HIS A 28 8.18 -8.30 17.15
C HIS A 28 7.64 -8.47 18.58
N SER A 29 6.46 -7.93 18.89
CA SER A 29 5.78 -8.11 20.19
C SER A 29 5.04 -9.45 20.34
N GLY A 30 5.18 -10.37 19.38
CA GLY A 30 4.59 -11.72 19.45
C GLY A 30 3.26 -11.91 18.71
N GLN A 31 2.70 -10.87 18.09
CA GLN A 31 1.52 -11.04 17.23
C GLN A 31 1.92 -11.76 15.93
N ARG A 32 1.26 -12.88 15.61
CA ARG A 32 1.60 -13.72 14.43
C ARG A 32 0.42 -14.01 13.51
N ILE A 33 -0.79 -13.63 13.90
CA ILE A 33 -2.00 -13.95 13.15
C ILE A 33 -2.34 -12.75 12.26
N SER A 34 -2.41 -12.94 10.95
CA SER A 34 -2.84 -11.87 10.04
C SER A 34 -4.26 -11.42 10.38
N GLY A 35 -4.51 -10.12 10.37
CA GLY A 35 -5.79 -9.56 10.81
C GLY A 35 -5.79 -8.05 10.96
N VAL A 36 -6.87 -7.51 11.50
CA VAL A 36 -7.00 -6.06 11.73
C VAL A 36 -6.44 -5.71 13.11
N TYR A 37 -5.54 -4.73 13.13
CA TYR A 37 -4.89 -4.24 14.34
C TYR A 37 -4.94 -2.71 14.39
N THR A 38 -4.90 -2.16 15.60
CA THR A 38 -4.78 -0.72 15.83
C THR A 38 -3.31 -0.34 15.99
N ILE A 39 -2.89 0.70 15.27
CA ILE A 39 -1.53 1.25 15.33
C ILE A 39 -1.57 2.77 15.49
N ASP A 40 -0.48 3.36 16.00
CA ASP A 40 -0.28 4.83 16.05
C ASP A 40 1.15 5.19 15.58
N PRO A 41 1.34 5.45 14.28
CA PRO A 41 2.67 5.58 13.69
C PRO A 41 3.51 6.75 14.23
N ASP A 42 2.85 7.86 14.58
CA ASP A 42 3.48 9.16 14.87
C ASP A 42 2.91 9.83 16.14
N GLY A 43 2.04 9.14 16.89
CA GLY A 43 1.41 9.67 18.10
C GLY A 43 0.29 10.69 17.85
N SER A 44 -0.06 10.94 16.58
CA SER A 44 -1.09 11.92 16.19
C SER A 44 -2.50 11.31 16.10
N GLY A 45 -2.68 10.07 16.58
CA GLY A 45 -3.97 9.42 16.67
C GLY A 45 -3.99 8.06 15.99
N ALA A 46 -4.43 7.05 16.75
CA ALA A 46 -4.44 5.68 16.32
C ALA A 46 -5.48 5.39 15.21
N PHE A 47 -5.20 4.39 14.38
CA PHE A 47 -6.13 3.89 13.37
C PHE A 47 -5.93 2.40 13.12
N ASN A 48 -6.94 1.77 12.51
CA ASN A 48 -6.90 0.35 12.17
C ASN A 48 -6.22 0.12 10.81
N VAL A 49 -5.43 -0.96 10.75
CA VAL A 49 -4.78 -1.48 9.54
C VAL A 49 -4.95 -2.99 9.45
N TYR A 50 -4.81 -3.55 8.26
CA TYR A 50 -4.65 -4.98 8.11
C TYR A 50 -3.16 -5.34 8.16
N CYS A 51 -2.78 -6.19 9.11
CA CYS A 51 -1.44 -6.74 9.22
C CYS A 51 -1.37 -8.11 8.55
N ASP A 52 -0.43 -8.25 7.62
CA ASP A 52 -0.04 -9.54 7.06
C ASP A 52 1.22 -10.03 7.79
N HIS A 53 1.01 -11.01 8.67
CA HIS A 53 2.05 -11.63 9.48
C HIS A 53 2.56 -12.96 8.89
N THR A 54 2.18 -13.27 7.65
CA THR A 54 2.44 -14.56 7.01
C THR A 54 3.33 -14.46 5.78
N THR A 55 3.14 -13.45 4.93
CA THR A 55 3.87 -13.33 3.66
C THR A 55 5.32 -12.91 3.92
N SER A 56 6.28 -13.64 3.32
CA SER A 56 7.72 -13.31 3.35
C SER A 56 8.24 -12.94 4.76
N GLY A 57 7.90 -13.77 5.76
CA GLY A 57 8.32 -13.58 7.15
C GLY A 57 7.46 -12.59 7.96
N GLY A 58 6.38 -12.05 7.40
CA GLY A 58 5.38 -11.27 8.11
C GLY A 58 5.78 -9.83 8.46
N GLY A 59 4.96 -9.17 9.27
CA GLY A 59 5.18 -7.80 9.74
C GLY A 59 4.76 -6.72 8.75
N TRP A 60 3.97 -7.07 7.74
CA TRP A 60 3.54 -6.15 6.70
C TRP A 60 2.30 -5.37 7.09
N THR A 61 2.30 -4.07 6.81
CA THR A 61 1.11 -3.22 6.89
C THR A 61 0.52 -3.08 5.48
N VAL A 62 -0.68 -3.64 5.26
CA VAL A 62 -1.35 -3.59 3.96
C VAL A 62 -2.10 -2.26 3.84
N PHE A 63 -1.91 -1.56 2.71
CA PHE A 63 -2.58 -0.28 2.47
C PHE A 63 -3.51 -0.27 1.25
N GLN A 64 -3.41 -1.29 0.39
CA GLN A 64 -4.33 -1.50 -0.73
C GLN A 64 -4.56 -3.00 -0.91
N LYS A 65 -5.82 -3.38 -1.16
CA LYS A 65 -6.16 -4.77 -1.48
C LYS A 65 -7.32 -4.86 -2.48
N ARG A 66 -7.16 -5.68 -3.53
CA ARG A 66 -8.15 -6.04 -4.57
C ARG A 66 -8.19 -7.56 -4.74
N MET A 67 -9.38 -8.14 -4.87
CA MET A 67 -9.57 -9.58 -5.03
C MET A 67 -10.84 -10.01 -5.75
N ASP A 68 -11.89 -9.18 -5.80
CA ASP A 68 -13.20 -9.58 -6.32
C ASP A 68 -14.02 -8.45 -6.98
N GLY A 69 -13.59 -7.19 -6.86
CA GLY A 69 -14.32 -6.04 -7.38
C GLY A 69 -15.54 -5.64 -6.55
N SER A 70 -15.66 -6.13 -5.32
CA SER A 70 -16.76 -5.78 -4.41
C SER A 70 -16.77 -4.31 -4.00
N VAL A 71 -15.64 -3.60 -4.15
CA VAL A 71 -15.52 -2.18 -3.83
C VAL A 71 -15.21 -1.39 -5.10
N ASP A 72 -15.98 -0.33 -5.32
CA ASP A 72 -15.69 0.66 -6.36
C ASP A 72 -14.49 1.53 -5.96
N PHE A 73 -13.45 1.56 -6.79
CA PHE A 73 -12.25 2.38 -6.61
C PHE A 73 -12.30 3.67 -7.44
N ASN A 74 -13.31 3.90 -8.28
CA ASN A 74 -13.46 5.15 -9.01
C ASN A 74 -14.00 6.29 -8.12
N ARG A 75 -13.19 6.68 -7.14
CA ARG A 75 -13.57 7.54 -6.01
C ARG A 75 -12.98 8.94 -6.12
N THR A 76 -13.53 9.84 -5.31
CA THR A 76 -13.11 11.25 -5.24
C THR A 76 -11.75 11.39 -4.57
N TRP A 77 -11.13 12.56 -4.72
CA TRP A 77 -9.93 12.93 -3.98
C TRP A 77 -10.12 12.78 -2.47
N ASN A 78 -11.28 13.23 -1.97
CA ASN A 78 -11.60 13.19 -0.55
C ASN A 78 -11.68 11.75 -0.02
N ASP A 79 -12.27 10.83 -0.79
CA ASP A 79 -12.33 9.42 -0.44
C ASP A 79 -10.93 8.80 -0.42
N TYR A 80 -10.11 9.06 -1.45
CA TYR A 80 -8.73 8.57 -1.51
C TYR A 80 -7.85 9.12 -0.38
N LYS A 81 -8.09 10.36 0.05
CA LYS A 81 -7.41 10.99 1.17
C LYS A 81 -7.68 10.27 2.50
N HIS A 82 -8.94 9.96 2.78
CA HIS A 82 -9.37 9.38 4.06
C HIS A 82 -9.39 7.84 4.09
N GLY A 83 -9.48 7.20 2.93
CA GLY A 83 -9.60 5.76 2.77
C GLY A 83 -11.05 5.30 2.64
N PHE A 84 -11.22 4.11 2.05
CA PHE A 84 -12.52 3.50 1.79
C PHE A 84 -12.41 1.97 1.69
N GLY A 85 -13.56 1.29 1.71
CA GLY A 85 -13.65 -0.17 1.65
C GLY A 85 -13.62 -0.83 3.03
N ASN A 86 -13.23 -2.11 3.07
CA ASN A 86 -13.21 -2.92 4.28
C ASN A 86 -11.84 -3.57 4.46
N LEU A 87 -11.22 -3.41 5.63
CA LEU A 87 -9.87 -3.95 5.92
C LEU A 87 -9.78 -5.48 5.85
N ILE A 88 -10.91 -6.21 5.98
CA ILE A 88 -10.96 -7.67 5.75
C ILE A 88 -11.39 -8.05 4.32
N GLY A 89 -11.70 -7.07 3.48
CA GLY A 89 -12.11 -7.22 2.08
C GLY A 89 -11.23 -6.37 1.16
N GLU A 90 -11.82 -5.73 0.15
CA GLU A 90 -11.11 -4.75 -0.69
C GLU A 90 -11.09 -3.38 -0.02
N PHE A 91 -9.95 -2.70 -0.07
CA PHE A 91 -9.82 -1.37 0.52
C PHE A 91 -8.66 -0.55 -0.03
N TRP A 92 -8.77 0.76 0.20
CA TRP A 92 -7.70 1.72 0.15
C TRP A 92 -7.57 2.39 1.52
N LEU A 93 -6.39 2.31 2.15
CA LEU A 93 -6.23 2.73 3.54
C LEU A 93 -6.45 4.25 3.75
N GLY A 94 -6.12 5.04 2.73
CA GLY A 94 -6.19 6.50 2.76
C GLY A 94 -4.81 7.15 2.67
N LEU A 95 -4.66 8.14 1.79
CA LEU A 95 -3.39 8.82 1.54
C LEU A 95 -2.83 9.49 2.80
N ASP A 96 -3.68 10.04 3.68
CA ASP A 96 -3.21 10.63 4.94
C ASP A 96 -2.54 9.57 5.84
N LYS A 97 -3.15 8.38 5.95
CA LYS A 97 -2.60 7.29 6.76
C LYS A 97 -1.33 6.70 6.13
N ILE A 98 -1.30 6.56 4.80
CA ILE A 98 -0.11 6.08 4.08
C ILE A 98 1.05 7.07 4.24
N ASN A 99 0.79 8.38 4.17
CA ASN A 99 1.82 9.40 4.40
C ASN A 99 2.37 9.33 5.84
N ARG A 100 1.49 9.19 6.85
CA ARG A 100 1.91 9.01 8.25
C ARG A 100 2.80 7.78 8.45
N LEU A 101 2.50 6.68 7.76
CA LEU A 101 3.30 5.46 7.81
C LEU A 101 4.66 5.58 7.08
N THR A 102 4.79 6.53 6.15
CA THR A 102 5.93 6.62 5.23
C THR A 102 6.65 7.97 5.25
N GLN A 103 6.51 8.74 6.34
CA GLN A 103 7.12 10.06 6.51
C GLN A 103 8.63 10.04 6.21
N ASN A 104 9.33 9.01 6.71
CA ASN A 104 10.69 8.70 6.26
C ASN A 104 10.63 7.71 5.10
N LYS A 105 10.71 8.26 3.88
CA LYS A 105 10.52 7.54 2.62
C LYS A 105 11.50 6.39 2.42
N THR A 106 12.69 6.43 3.03
CA THR A 106 13.73 5.40 2.86
C THR A 106 13.68 4.31 3.93
N LYS A 107 12.78 4.42 4.92
CA LYS A 107 12.69 3.45 6.02
C LYS A 107 11.77 2.28 5.76
N ASN A 108 10.83 2.39 4.83
CA ASN A 108 9.88 1.32 4.56
C ASN A 108 10.11 0.78 3.16
N MET A 109 10.32 -0.52 3.03
CA MET A 109 10.25 -1.21 1.75
C MET A 109 8.79 -1.39 1.33
N LEU A 110 8.55 -1.50 0.02
CA LEU A 110 7.24 -1.82 -0.55
C LEU A 110 7.28 -3.20 -1.17
N ARG A 111 6.21 -3.97 -0.96
CA ARG A 111 5.89 -5.18 -1.70
C ARG A 111 4.54 -5.03 -2.37
N VAL A 112 4.44 -5.47 -3.62
CA VAL A 112 3.22 -5.53 -4.41
C VAL A 112 3.01 -6.97 -4.83
N ASP A 113 2.04 -7.66 -4.22
CA ASP A 113 1.63 -9.01 -4.61
C ASP A 113 0.58 -8.92 -5.73
N LEU A 114 0.78 -9.68 -6.81
CA LEU A 114 -0.03 -9.63 -8.04
C LEU A 114 -0.44 -11.04 -8.46
N GLY A 115 -1.75 -11.31 -8.48
CA GLY A 115 -2.29 -12.57 -9.01
C GLY A 115 -2.22 -12.60 -10.54
N VAL A 116 -1.50 -13.57 -11.11
CA VAL A 116 -1.45 -13.83 -12.57
C VAL A 116 -2.56 -14.79 -12.99
N THR A 117 -2.80 -15.81 -12.16
CA THR A 117 -3.93 -16.74 -12.27
C THR A 117 -4.44 -17.05 -10.87
N THR A 118 -5.54 -17.80 -10.76
CA THR A 118 -6.07 -18.26 -9.46
C THR A 118 -5.08 -19.11 -8.65
N ARG A 119 -4.00 -19.62 -9.27
CA ARG A 119 -2.98 -20.46 -8.63
C ARG A 119 -1.58 -19.86 -8.64
N GLN A 120 -1.39 -18.70 -9.26
CA GLN A 120 -0.08 -18.11 -9.45
C GLN A 120 -0.10 -16.65 -9.04
N THR A 121 0.72 -16.31 -8.06
CA THR A 121 1.00 -14.95 -7.63
C THR A 121 2.47 -14.66 -7.86
N VAL A 122 2.76 -13.50 -8.43
CA VAL A 122 4.11 -12.92 -8.52
C VAL A 122 4.16 -11.65 -7.68
N HIS A 123 5.33 -11.08 -7.51
CA HIS A 123 5.48 -9.87 -6.71
C HIS A 123 6.58 -8.94 -7.23
N ALA A 124 6.36 -7.65 -7.05
CA ALA A 124 7.38 -6.63 -7.12
C ALA A 124 7.79 -6.23 -5.70
N GLU A 125 9.07 -5.95 -5.49
CA GLU A 125 9.59 -5.41 -4.24
C GLU A 125 10.49 -4.23 -4.53
N TYR A 126 10.41 -3.20 -3.70
CA TYR A 126 11.18 -1.97 -3.85
C TYR A 126 11.92 -1.66 -2.57
N GLU A 127 13.19 -1.25 -2.70
CA GLU A 127 14.08 -0.96 -1.56
C GLU A 127 13.44 0.00 -0.55
N TRP A 128 12.70 0.98 -1.06
CA TRP A 128 11.98 1.92 -0.24
C TRP A 128 10.78 2.56 -0.95
N PHE A 129 9.82 3.02 -0.16
CA PHE A 129 8.58 3.66 -0.60
C PHE A 129 8.11 4.71 0.40
N GLY A 130 7.61 5.81 -0.14
CA GLY A 130 6.76 6.73 0.60
C GLY A 130 6.06 7.72 -0.30
N ILE A 131 5.17 8.51 0.30
CA ILE A 131 4.39 9.51 -0.43
C ILE A 131 4.53 10.88 0.20
N GLY A 132 4.39 11.92 -0.61
CA GLY A 132 4.32 13.31 -0.14
C GLY A 132 3.13 13.52 0.80
N ASN A 133 3.11 14.66 1.47
CA ASN A 133 1.94 15.11 2.22
C ASN A 133 0.89 15.72 1.28
N GLY A 134 -0.23 16.19 1.83
CA GLY A 134 -1.29 16.82 1.04
C GLY A 134 -0.88 18.10 0.29
N THR A 135 0.15 18.83 0.75
CA THR A 135 0.67 20.03 0.04
C THR A 135 1.56 19.68 -1.15
N ALA A 136 2.10 18.46 -1.18
CA ALA A 136 2.86 17.91 -2.30
C ALA A 136 2.00 16.96 -3.15
N ASP A 137 0.67 17.06 -3.04
CA ASP A 137 -0.32 16.21 -3.71
C ASP A 137 0.01 14.71 -3.65
N TYR A 138 0.50 14.26 -2.50
CA TYR A 138 0.89 12.86 -2.24
C TYR A 138 1.81 12.25 -3.29
N ARG A 139 2.75 13.04 -3.83
CA ARG A 139 3.77 12.60 -4.79
C ARG A 139 4.40 11.26 -4.42
N LEU A 140 4.53 10.35 -5.39
CA LEU A 140 5.16 9.04 -5.20
C LEU A 140 6.68 9.17 -5.11
N TYR A 141 7.26 8.59 -4.06
CA TYR A 141 8.69 8.40 -3.92
C TYR A 141 8.97 6.91 -3.77
N ILE A 142 9.69 6.33 -4.73
CA ILE A 142 9.99 4.91 -4.75
C ILE A 142 11.46 4.65 -5.12
N GLY A 143 12.05 3.66 -4.48
CA GLY A 143 13.41 3.18 -4.74
C GLY A 143 13.50 2.24 -5.93
N ASN A 144 14.66 1.63 -6.10
CA ASN A 144 14.85 0.62 -7.13
C ASN A 144 14.08 -0.66 -6.79
N MET A 145 13.64 -1.38 -7.82
CA MET A 145 13.12 -2.72 -7.64
C MET A 145 14.23 -3.66 -7.16
N THR A 146 13.96 -4.48 -6.15
CA THR A 146 14.92 -5.41 -5.56
C THR A 146 15.10 -6.65 -6.44
N THR A 147 16.17 -7.40 -6.20
CA THR A 147 16.45 -8.67 -6.88
C THR A 147 15.50 -9.81 -6.48
N ASP A 148 14.74 -9.63 -5.39
CA ASP A 148 13.79 -10.64 -4.90
C ASP A 148 12.45 -10.58 -5.65
N ALA A 149 12.22 -9.51 -6.43
CA ALA A 149 11.04 -9.39 -7.27
C ALA A 149 10.96 -10.54 -8.30
N THR A 150 9.74 -11.05 -8.50
CA THR A 150 9.43 -12.13 -9.44
C THR A 150 8.60 -11.68 -10.64
N VAL A 151 8.16 -10.41 -10.65
CA VAL A 151 7.63 -9.78 -11.86
C VAL A 151 8.72 -9.64 -12.91
N SER A 152 8.36 -9.78 -14.18
CA SER A 152 9.30 -9.63 -15.29
C SER A 152 9.60 -8.19 -15.67
N ASN A 153 8.75 -7.24 -15.27
CA ASN A 153 8.89 -5.84 -15.60
C ASN A 153 8.49 -4.95 -14.42
N ASP A 154 9.22 -3.85 -14.26
CA ASP A 154 8.90 -2.81 -13.29
C ASP A 154 7.87 -1.84 -13.87
N SER A 155 6.63 -1.98 -13.41
CA SER A 155 5.53 -1.17 -13.90
C SER A 155 5.07 -0.10 -12.89
N LEU A 156 5.82 0.11 -11.79
CA LEU A 156 5.53 1.15 -10.80
C LEU A 156 6.58 2.27 -10.78
N ASN A 157 7.87 1.96 -10.96
CA ASN A 157 8.92 2.98 -11.03
C ASN A 157 8.70 4.05 -12.12
N PRO A 158 8.10 3.74 -13.29
CA PRO A 158 7.73 4.78 -14.26
C PRO A 158 6.78 5.87 -13.71
N HIS A 159 6.10 5.61 -12.59
CA HIS A 159 5.25 6.57 -11.89
C HIS A 159 5.97 7.41 -10.84
N LYS A 160 7.28 7.21 -10.66
CA LYS A 160 8.12 7.92 -9.69
C LYS A 160 8.01 9.44 -9.90
N ASP A 161 7.91 10.15 -8.79
CA ASP A 161 7.81 11.62 -8.73
C ASP A 161 6.53 12.23 -9.34
N PHE A 162 5.59 11.42 -9.84
CA PHE A 162 4.27 11.89 -10.20
C PHE A 162 3.39 12.13 -8.97
N ILE A 163 2.49 13.10 -9.09
CA ILE A 163 1.50 13.44 -8.06
C ILE A 163 0.31 12.49 -8.14
N PHE A 164 -0.38 12.29 -7.02
CA PHE A 164 -1.60 11.50 -7.01
C PHE A 164 -2.71 12.30 -7.69
N GLY A 165 -3.57 11.64 -8.46
CA GLY A 165 -4.72 12.26 -9.11
C GLY A 165 -5.96 11.38 -9.03
N THR A 166 -7.12 12.02 -9.00
CA THR A 166 -8.46 11.42 -9.08
C THR A 166 -9.29 12.15 -10.12
N TRP A 167 -10.45 11.59 -10.50
CA TRP A 167 -11.27 12.17 -11.57
C TRP A 167 -11.77 13.59 -11.29
N ASP A 168 -11.89 13.97 -10.02
CA ASP A 168 -12.29 15.30 -9.54
C ASP A 168 -11.11 16.24 -9.26
N ARG A 169 -9.86 15.76 -9.38
CA ARG A 169 -8.64 16.53 -9.09
C ARG A 169 -7.46 16.10 -9.95
N ASP A 170 -7.64 16.15 -11.27
CA ASP A 170 -6.57 15.98 -12.26
C ASP A 170 -6.83 16.88 -13.48
N ALA A 171 -5.93 17.83 -13.72
CA ALA A 171 -6.04 18.76 -14.85
C ALA A 171 -5.72 18.13 -16.21
N ALA A 172 -5.06 16.97 -16.23
CA ALA A 172 -4.63 16.29 -17.46
C ALA A 172 -5.67 15.31 -18.03
N ASN A 173 -6.84 15.16 -17.39
CA ASN A 173 -7.93 14.25 -17.78
C ASN A 173 -7.52 12.76 -17.87
N CYS A 174 -6.36 12.37 -17.33
CA CYS A 174 -5.89 10.99 -17.41
C CYS A 174 -6.75 10.08 -16.56
N THR A 175 -7.08 10.54 -15.36
CA THR A 175 -7.99 9.86 -14.42
C THR A 175 -9.35 9.53 -15.05
N LEU A 176 -9.94 10.44 -15.83
CA LEU A 176 -11.22 10.19 -16.53
C LEU A 176 -11.14 9.04 -17.54
N LYS A 177 -9.96 8.82 -18.16
CA LYS A 177 -9.72 7.74 -19.14
C LYS A 177 -9.27 6.43 -18.48
N ARG A 178 -8.69 6.52 -17.28
CA ARG A 178 -7.98 5.41 -16.60
C ARG A 178 -8.72 4.86 -15.38
N GLY A 179 -9.70 5.57 -14.83
CA GLY A 179 -10.52 5.11 -13.70
C GLY A 179 -9.72 4.88 -12.41
N GLY A 180 -10.31 5.26 -11.28
CA GLY A 180 -9.62 5.20 -9.99
C GLY A 180 -8.57 6.29 -9.82
N GLY A 181 -7.99 6.34 -8.62
CA GLY A 181 -6.95 7.28 -8.25
C GLY A 181 -5.56 6.63 -8.31
N TRP A 182 -4.59 7.32 -8.90
CA TRP A 182 -3.22 6.84 -9.04
C TRP A 182 -2.23 7.98 -9.29
N TRP A 183 -0.94 7.64 -9.36
CA TRP A 183 0.13 8.58 -9.75
C TRP A 183 0.25 8.63 -11.27
N TYR A 184 -0.67 9.32 -11.94
CA TYR A 184 -0.69 9.42 -13.40
C TYR A 184 0.31 10.47 -13.91
N GLY A 185 1.04 10.14 -14.99
CA GLY A 185 1.92 11.09 -15.68
C GLY A 185 1.16 12.11 -16.52
N SER A 186 1.77 13.27 -16.79
CA SER A 186 1.06 14.45 -17.30
C SER A 186 0.96 14.59 -18.83
N SER A 187 1.70 13.83 -19.65
CA SER A 187 1.86 14.15 -21.09
C SER A 187 1.06 13.29 -22.07
N ASP A 188 0.81 12.01 -21.77
CA ASP A 188 0.16 11.06 -22.69
C ASP A 188 -0.84 10.13 -22.00
N CYS A 189 -1.01 10.30 -20.68
CA CYS A 189 -1.74 9.36 -19.83
C CYS A 189 -1.29 7.92 -20.07
N ALA A 190 -0.04 7.68 -20.46
CA ALA A 190 0.53 6.34 -20.49
C ALA A 190 0.63 5.83 -19.05
N VAL A 191 0.22 4.58 -18.86
CA VAL A 191 0.07 4.00 -17.54
C VAL A 191 0.67 2.60 -17.59
N TRP A 192 1.81 2.43 -16.95
CA TRP A 192 2.48 1.14 -16.80
C TRP A 192 1.75 0.28 -15.76
N SER A 193 1.19 0.88 -14.71
CA SER A 193 0.33 0.18 -13.77
C SER A 193 -0.86 1.03 -13.31
N ASN A 194 -1.98 0.37 -13.01
CA ASN A 194 -3.19 0.99 -12.48
C ASN A 194 -3.87 0.05 -11.49
N LEU A 195 -3.28 -0.20 -10.33
CA LEU A 195 -3.81 -1.21 -9.39
C LEU A 195 -5.15 -0.78 -8.74
N ASN A 196 -5.47 0.51 -8.86
CA ASN A 196 -6.74 1.09 -8.43
C ASN A 196 -7.78 1.20 -9.56
N GLY A 197 -7.47 0.67 -10.74
CA GLY A 197 -8.40 0.66 -11.87
C GLY A 197 -9.67 -0.16 -11.61
N ILE A 198 -10.57 -0.10 -12.58
CA ILE A 198 -11.81 -0.86 -12.63
C ILE A 198 -11.48 -2.35 -12.54
N TYR A 199 -12.13 -3.04 -11.62
CA TYR A 199 -11.96 -4.47 -11.50
C TYR A 199 -12.65 -5.17 -12.68
N PRO A 200 -11.97 -6.09 -13.38
CA PRO A 200 -12.52 -6.68 -14.58
C PRO A 200 -13.69 -7.61 -14.25
N HIS A 201 -14.91 -7.18 -14.57
CA HIS A 201 -16.07 -8.07 -14.72
C HIS A 201 -16.21 -8.53 -16.18
N CYS A 202 -17.18 -9.41 -16.47
CA CYS A 202 -17.55 -9.75 -17.84
C CYS A 202 -17.82 -8.47 -18.65
N GLY A 203 -17.03 -8.19 -19.70
CA GLY A 203 -17.17 -6.97 -20.47
C GLY A 203 -15.97 -6.64 -21.36
N ASN A 204 -16.09 -5.57 -22.15
CA ASN A 204 -15.08 -5.14 -23.08
C ASN A 204 -13.83 -4.58 -22.38
N LYS A 205 -12.66 -4.77 -23.00
CA LYS A 205 -11.40 -4.21 -22.51
C LYS A 205 -11.47 -2.68 -22.54
N THR A 206 -11.26 -2.07 -21.38
CA THR A 206 -11.08 -0.63 -21.22
C THR A 206 -9.66 -0.33 -20.78
N LEU A 207 -9.17 0.85 -21.14
CA LEU A 207 -7.91 1.42 -20.65
C LEU A 207 -7.94 1.75 -19.15
N ALA A 208 -9.12 1.61 -18.53
CA ALA A 208 -9.40 1.92 -17.14
C ALA A 208 -9.33 0.71 -16.19
N ASN A 209 -9.05 -0.48 -16.73
CA ASN A 209 -8.98 -1.68 -15.92
C ASN A 209 -7.76 -1.68 -14.99
N ILE A 210 -7.85 -2.52 -13.96
CA ILE A 210 -6.69 -2.91 -13.17
C ILE A 210 -5.57 -3.41 -14.09
N HIS A 211 -4.35 -2.91 -13.88
CA HIS A 211 -3.27 -3.14 -14.83
C HIS A 211 -1.89 -3.20 -14.16
N TRP A 212 -1.05 -4.11 -14.67
CA TRP A 212 0.39 -4.13 -14.49
C TRP A 212 1.03 -4.57 -15.80
N ASP A 213 1.79 -3.69 -16.44
CA ASP A 213 2.35 -3.97 -17.76
C ASP A 213 3.27 -5.21 -17.72
N GLN A 214 3.14 -6.04 -18.75
CA GLN A 214 3.86 -7.31 -18.92
C GLN A 214 3.76 -8.29 -17.73
N LEU A 215 2.64 -8.30 -16.99
CA LEU A 215 2.44 -9.23 -15.86
C LEU A 215 2.47 -10.71 -16.29
N ASP A 216 1.85 -11.06 -17.42
CA ASP A 216 1.98 -12.39 -18.06
C ASP A 216 2.70 -12.22 -19.40
N GLN A 217 4.01 -12.49 -19.43
CA GLN A 217 4.79 -12.42 -20.68
C GLN A 217 4.29 -13.38 -21.77
N LYS A 218 3.57 -14.44 -21.41
CA LYS A 218 3.06 -15.42 -22.37
C LYS A 218 1.79 -14.93 -23.06
N ARG A 219 1.08 -13.96 -22.47
CA ARG A 219 -0.19 -13.44 -22.98
C ARG A 219 -0.27 -11.93 -22.74
N PRO A 220 -0.22 -11.10 -23.80
CA PRO A 220 -0.40 -9.64 -23.69
C PRO A 220 -1.70 -9.21 -22.97
N GLU A 221 -2.71 -10.10 -22.96
CA GLU A 221 -3.98 -9.89 -22.25
C GLU A 221 -3.89 -10.10 -20.73
N GLY A 222 -2.83 -10.76 -20.27
CA GLY A 222 -2.59 -11.10 -18.87
C GLY A 222 -1.95 -9.99 -18.05
N SER A 223 -1.83 -8.78 -18.60
CA SER A 223 -1.45 -7.56 -17.84
C SER A 223 -2.54 -7.09 -16.86
N LYS A 224 -3.57 -7.90 -16.61
CA LYS A 224 -4.67 -7.63 -15.68
C LYS A 224 -4.55 -8.59 -14.49
N PRO A 225 -4.08 -8.13 -13.33
CA PRO A 225 -3.99 -9.01 -12.17
C PRO A 225 -5.37 -9.47 -11.69
N THR A 226 -5.47 -10.74 -11.27
CA THR A 226 -6.68 -11.31 -10.64
C THR A 226 -6.79 -10.98 -9.15
N SER A 227 -5.76 -10.37 -8.58
CA SER A 227 -5.74 -9.82 -7.22
C SER A 227 -4.53 -8.91 -7.08
N THR A 228 -4.62 -7.91 -6.21
CA THR A 228 -3.49 -7.03 -5.90
C THR A 228 -3.45 -6.74 -4.42
N GLU A 229 -2.26 -6.72 -3.83
CA GLU A 229 -2.09 -6.28 -2.45
C GLU A 229 -0.80 -5.45 -2.36
N MET A 230 -0.92 -4.19 -1.94
CA MET A 230 0.24 -3.32 -1.71
C MET A 230 0.47 -3.19 -0.21
N LYS A 231 1.70 -3.47 0.23
CA LYS A 231 2.04 -3.55 1.64
C LYS A 231 3.46 -3.04 1.92
N ILE A 232 3.63 -2.41 3.07
CA ILE A 232 4.91 -1.84 3.50
C ILE A 232 5.41 -2.48 4.78
N ARG A 233 6.72 -2.48 4.96
CA ARG A 233 7.41 -2.97 6.15
C ARG A 233 8.72 -2.20 6.33
N PRO A 234 9.21 -1.98 7.56
CA PRO A 234 10.54 -1.41 7.77
C PRO A 234 11.62 -2.17 6.99
N ALA A 235 12.51 -1.46 6.30
CA ALA A 235 13.58 -2.07 5.50
C ALA A 235 14.65 -2.76 6.36
N ASP A 236 14.74 -2.41 7.64
CA ASP A 236 15.60 -3.01 8.66
C ASP A 236 14.90 -4.12 9.48
N PHE A 237 13.72 -4.58 9.06
CA PHE A 237 12.90 -5.56 9.81
C PHE A 237 13.63 -6.83 10.28
N PHE A 238 14.54 -7.36 9.46
CA PHE A 238 15.32 -8.55 9.82
C PHE A 238 16.69 -8.23 10.45
N LYS A 239 17.06 -6.95 10.56
CA LYS A 239 18.30 -6.54 11.20
C LYS A 239 18.06 -6.52 12.71
N THR A 240 18.50 -7.58 13.39
CA THR A 240 18.67 -7.56 14.84
C THR A 240 19.75 -6.55 15.19
N PHE A 241 19.42 -5.53 15.99
CA PHE A 241 20.39 -4.69 16.67
C PHE A 241 21.01 -5.42 17.86
#